data_AF-A0A967BIB4-F1
#
_entry.id   AF-A0A967BIB4-F1
#
_cell.length_a   1.000
_cell.length_b   1.000
_cell.length_c   1.000
_cell.angle_alpha   90.00
_cell.angle_beta   90.00
_cell.angle_gamma   90.00
#
_symmetry.space_group_name_H-M   'P 1'
#
loop_
_entity.id
_entity.type
_entity.pdbx_description
1 polymer ?
#
loop_
_entity_poly.entity_id
_entity_poly.type
_entity_poly.pdbx_seq_one_letter_code
_entity_poly.pdbx_strand_id
1 'polypeptide(L)' 'MTRTPEARLWQSVLTAGLHDAAKGKDAGWIGSSDFQLVCVFTGLDPEAVAERFDADRFRRLIKAA' A
#
# COMPACT_ATOMS: atom_id res chain seq x y z
N MET A 1 -16.89 -11.16 -5.15
CA MET A 1 -17.19 -9.90 -5.87
C MET A 1 -15.96 -9.50 -6.66
N THR A 2 -16.08 -9.37 -7.98
CA THR A 2 -14.96 -8.96 -8.85
C THR A 2 -14.72 -7.46 -8.67
N ARG A 3 -13.52 -7.06 -8.22
CA ARG A 3 -13.17 -5.63 -8.09
C ARG A 3 -13.24 -4.92 -9.45
N THR A 4 -13.68 -3.66 -9.47
CA THR A 4 -13.71 -2.83 -10.67
C THR A 4 -12.29 -2.65 -11.25
N PRO A 5 -12.15 -2.37 -12.57
CA PRO A 5 -10.85 -2.08 -13.16
C PRO A 5 -10.10 -0.94 -12.45
N GLU A 6 -10.84 0.09 -12.04
CA GLU A 6 -10.32 1.22 -11.26
C GLU A 6 -9.74 0.76 -9.91
N ALA A 7 -10.48 -0.03 -9.14
CA ALA A 7 -9.97 -0.54 -7.86
C ALA A 7 -8.71 -1.41 -8.03
N ARG A 8 -8.58 -2.13 -9.16
CA ARG A 8 -7.35 -2.89 -9.50
C ARG A 8 -6.17 -1.98 -9.81
N LEU A 9 -6.40 -0.88 -10.53
CA LEU A 9 -5.35 0.12 -10.78
C LEU A 9 -4.85 0.70 -9.45
N TRP A 10 -5.76 1.09 -8.56
CA TRP A 10 -5.39 1.63 -7.26
C TRP A 10 -4.69 0.62 -6.35
N GLN A 11 -4.96 -0.69 -6.50
CA GLN A 11 -4.18 -1.73 -5.80
C GLN A 11 -2.73 -1.78 -6.26
N SER A 12 -2.48 -1.58 -7.56
CA SER A 12 -1.12 -1.50 -8.09
C SER A 12 -0.41 -0.27 -7.53
N VAL A 13 -1.10 0.87 -7.47
CA VAL A 13 -0.56 2.11 -6.85
C VAL A 13 -0.25 1.88 -5.37
N LEU A 14 -1.17 1.29 -4.61
CA LEU A 14 -0.97 0.96 -3.20
C LEU A 14 0.24 0.04 -3.03
N THR A 15 0.35 -1.01 -3.84
CA THR A 15 1.47 -1.96 -3.80
C THR A 15 2.80 -1.27 -4.07
N ALA A 16 2.86 -0.38 -5.06
CA ALA A 16 4.07 0.39 -5.39
C ALA A 16 4.47 1.33 -4.25
N GLY A 17 3.51 2.06 -3.67
CA GLY A 17 3.78 2.96 -2.55
C GLY A 17 4.25 2.22 -1.29
N LEU A 18 3.62 1.09 -0.94
CA LEU A 18 4.04 0.25 0.19
C LEU A 18 5.47 -0.29 -0.02
N HIS A 19 5.80 -0.65 -1.26
CA HIS A 19 7.14 -1.09 -1.63
C HIS A 19 8.18 0.02 -1.48
N ASP A 20 7.87 1.24 -1.91
CA ASP A 20 8.78 2.38 -1.78
C ASP A 20 8.95 2.83 -0.31
N ALA A 21 7.86 2.82 0.46
CA ALA A 21 7.89 3.01 1.91
C ALA A 21 8.77 1.94 2.59
N ALA A 22 8.63 0.67 2.19
CA ALA A 22 9.48 -0.41 2.71
C ALA A 22 10.96 -0.20 2.37
N LYS A 23 11.29 0.41 1.22
CA LYS A 23 12.66 0.77 0.83
C LYS A 23 13.16 2.08 1.47
N GLY A 24 12.33 2.76 2.25
CA GLY A 24 12.67 4.04 2.89
C GLY A 24 12.69 5.23 1.93
N LYS A 25 12.14 5.09 0.72
CA LYS A 25 12.11 6.17 -0.30
C LYS A 25 10.99 7.19 -0.06
N ASP A 26 10.01 6.86 0.78
CA ASP A 26 8.96 7.78 1.21
C ASP A 26 8.34 7.32 2.54
N ALA A 27 9.13 7.37 3.62
CA ALA A 27 8.71 6.86 4.92
C ALA A 27 7.51 7.63 5.52
N GLY A 28 7.26 8.86 5.08
CA GLY A 28 6.14 9.70 5.53
C GLY A 28 4.81 9.39 4.84
N TRP A 29 4.83 8.64 3.74
CA TRP A 29 3.65 8.41 2.90
C TRP A 29 2.50 7.73 3.65
N ILE A 30 2.78 6.72 4.49
CA ILE A 30 1.74 5.95 5.22
C ILE A 30 0.95 6.85 6.20
N GLY A 31 1.52 7.96 6.66
CA GLY A 31 0.84 8.95 7.50
C GLY A 31 0.13 10.06 6.72
N SER A 32 0.21 10.07 5.38
CA SER A 32 -0.27 11.16 4.54
C SER A 32 -1.74 11.01 4.14
N SER A 33 -2.35 12.13 3.73
CA SER A 33 -3.69 12.14 3.10
C SER A 33 -3.74 11.31 1.82
N ASP A 34 -2.63 11.24 1.08
CA ASP A 34 -2.57 10.53 -0.20
C ASP A 34 -2.68 9.02 0.01
N PHE A 35 -2.04 8.49 1.05
CA PHE A 35 -2.19 7.10 1.46
C PHE A 35 -3.64 6.76 1.84
N GLN A 36 -4.32 7.65 2.57
CA GLN A 36 -5.73 7.47 2.92
C GLN A 36 -6.61 7.40 1.66
N LEU A 37 -6.41 8.33 0.72
CA LEU A 37 -7.12 8.37 -0.55
C LEU A 37 -6.92 7.09 -1.38
N VAL A 38 -5.67 6.64 -1.51
CA VAL A 38 -5.34 5.40 -2.22
C VAL A 38 -6.02 4.20 -1.57
N CYS A 39 -5.99 4.08 -0.24
CA CYS A 39 -6.68 2.99 0.47
C CYS A 39 -8.20 3.01 0.20
N VAL A 40 -8.85 4.17 0.29
CA VAL A 40 -10.28 4.31 -0.03
C VAL A 40 -10.58 3.87 -1.46
N PHE A 41 -9.78 4.26 -2.45
CA PHE A 41 -9.99 3.84 -3.83
C PHE A 41 -9.75 2.34 -4.09
N THR A 42 -8.96 1.68 -3.24
CA THR A 42 -8.86 0.21 -3.24
C THR A 42 -9.98 -0.50 -2.49
N GLY A 43 -10.84 0.24 -1.79
CA GLY A 43 -11.84 -0.31 -0.87
C GLY A 43 -11.23 -0.93 0.38
N LEU A 44 -10.04 -0.48 0.79
CA LEU A 44 -9.36 -0.91 2.00
C LEU A 44 -9.45 0.19 3.07
N ASP A 45 -9.50 -0.24 4.32
CA ASP A 45 -9.41 0.65 5.48
C ASP A 45 -7.94 1.11 5.64
N PRO A 46 -7.65 2.43 5.56
CA PRO A 46 -6.29 2.95 5.72
C PRO A 46 -5.66 2.57 7.06
N GLU A 47 -6.43 2.58 8.16
CA GLU A 47 -5.91 2.30 9.50
C GLU A 47 -5.52 0.82 9.61
N ALA A 48 -6.39 -0.07 9.12
CA ALA A 48 -6.10 -1.50 9.08
C ALA A 48 -4.90 -1.87 8.19
N VAL A 49 -4.66 -1.11 7.11
CA VAL A 49 -3.49 -1.28 6.23
C VAL A 49 -2.22 -0.78 6.94
N ALA A 50 -2.27 0.39 7.57
CA ALA A 50 -1.14 0.95 8.31
C ALA A 50 -0.74 0.05 9.49
N GLU A 51 -1.70 -0.44 10.27
CA GLU A 51 -1.48 -1.37 11.39
C GLU A 51 -0.80 -2.67 10.94
N ARG A 52 -1.19 -3.20 9.77
CA ARG A 52 -0.66 -4.45 9.21
C ARG A 52 0.62 -4.28 8.40
N PHE A 53 1.01 -3.04 8.09
CA PHE A 53 2.19 -2.79 7.30
C PHE A 53 3.44 -3.10 8.12
N ASP A 54 4.18 -4.12 7.69
CA ASP A 54 5.49 -4.48 8.22
C ASP A 54 6.51 -4.37 7.08
N ALA A 55 7.33 -3.33 7.15
CA ALA A 55 8.36 -3.03 6.15
C ALA A 55 9.36 -4.17 6.00
N ASP A 56 9.73 -4.88 7.07
CA ASP A 56 10.70 -5.98 7.02
C ASP A 56 10.09 -7.25 6.42
N ARG A 57 8.83 -7.53 6.73
CA ARG A 57 8.06 -8.57 6.04
C ARG A 57 7.91 -8.26 4.55
N PHE A 58 7.59 -7.02 4.19
CA PHE A 58 7.49 -6.61 2.78
C PHE A 58 8.82 -6.74 2.04
N ARG A 59 9.94 -6.30 2.64
CA ARG A 59 11.30 -6.48 2.06
C ARG A 59 11.63 -7.95 1.81
N ARG A 60 11.25 -8.85 2.72
CA ARG A 60 11.49 -10.30 2.55
C ARG A 60 10.70 -10.87 1.38
N LEU A 61 9.45 -10.47 1.20
CA LEU A 61 8.64 -10.87 0.05
C LEU A 61 9.21 -10.37 -1.27
N ILE A 62 9.73 -9.13 -1.31
CA ILE A 62 10.37 -8.56 -2.50
C ILE A 62 11.62 -9.33 -2.91
N LYS A 63 12.44 -9.80 -1.95
CA LYS A 63 13.64 -10.58 -2.26
C LYS A 63 13.34 -11.99 -2.78
N ALA A 64 12.14 -12.49 -2.55
CA ALA A 64 11.72 -13.84 -2.92
C ALA A 64 10.95 -13.91 -4.26
N ALA A 65 10.58 -12.75 -4.82
CA ALA A 65 9.91 -12.60 -6.11
C ALA A 65 10.90 -12.22 -7.21
#